data_AF-A0A0A8K4N4-F1
#
_entry.id   AF-A0A0A8K4N4-F1
#
_cell.length_a   1.000
_cell.length_b   1.000
_cell.length_c   1.000
_cell.angle_alpha   90.00
_cell.angle_beta   90.00
_cell.angle_gamma   90.00
#
_symmetry.space_group_name_H-M   'P 1'
#
loop_
_entity.id
_entity.type
_entity.pdbx_description
1 polymer ?
#
loop_
_entity_poly.entity_id
_entity_poly.type
_entity_poly.pdbx_seq_one_letter_code
_entity_poly.pdbx_strand_id
1 'polypeptide(L)'
;MERKPILCLDFDGVIHSYTSGWQDADVIPDPPVPGAIAFLREAVDHFRVAIFSSRSHQPGGIEAMKDWLGRWVLEEDPFDVAWVNAIEWPTEKPPALVTIDDRALTFDGTWPSMDVLRDFKPWNRGGERG
;
A
#
# COMPACT_ATOMS: atom_id res chain seq x y z
N MET A 1 9.01 -20.43 -17.25
CA MET A 1 8.13 -20.11 -16.11
C MET A 1 7.31 -18.90 -16.50
N GLU A 2 5.99 -18.93 -16.31
CA GLU A 2 5.17 -17.74 -16.50
C GLU A 2 5.62 -16.64 -15.54
N ARG A 3 5.68 -15.40 -16.03
CA ARG A 3 6.05 -14.25 -15.20
C ARG A 3 4.87 -13.93 -14.29
N LYS A 4 5.09 -13.91 -12.97
CA LYS A 4 4.08 -13.49 -11.99
C LYS A 4 3.48 -12.12 -12.40
N PRO A 5 2.15 -11.95 -12.34
CA PRO A 5 1.51 -10.67 -12.60
C PRO A 5 1.91 -9.64 -11.53
N ILE A 6 1.74 -8.34 -11.83
CA ILE A 6 2.06 -7.27 -10.88
C ILE A 6 0.83 -6.97 -10.02
N LEU A 7 1.03 -6.98 -8.70
CA LEU A 7 0.09 -6.44 -7.71
C LEU A 7 0.65 -5.09 -7.26
N CYS A 8 -0.07 -4.01 -7.55
CA CYS A 8 0.29 -2.68 -7.07
C CYS A 8 -0.46 -2.37 -5.78
N LEU A 9 0.23 -1.89 -4.77
CA LEU A 9 -0.36 -1.50 -3.49
C LEU A 9 -0.06 -0.03 -3.26
N ASP A 10 -1.08 0.75 -2.92
CA ASP A 10 -0.86 2.02 -2.23
C ASP A 10 -0.25 1.75 -0.84
N PHE A 11 0.32 2.78 -0.23
CA PHE A 11 0.94 2.69 1.09
C PHE A 11 0.04 3.26 2.19
N ASP A 12 -0.27 4.56 2.12
CA ASP A 12 -0.93 5.34 3.18
C ASP A 12 -2.46 5.13 3.20
N GLY A 13 -2.92 4.21 4.05
CA GLY A 13 -4.31 3.79 4.15
C GLY A 13 -4.54 2.36 3.66
N VAL A 14 -3.50 1.68 3.15
CA VAL A 14 -3.55 0.29 2.70
C VAL A 14 -2.59 -0.59 3.48
N ILE A 15 -1.29 -0.24 3.49
CA ILE A 15 -0.25 -0.97 4.23
C ILE A 15 0.02 -0.26 5.56
N HIS A 16 0.17 1.06 5.52
CA HIS A 16 0.29 1.97 6.66
C HIS A 16 -1.12 2.40 7.09
N SER A 17 -1.42 2.38 8.39
CA SER A 17 -2.80 2.64 8.89
C SER A 17 -3.27 4.08 8.68
N TYR A 18 -2.34 5.02 8.51
CA TYR A 18 -2.60 6.41 8.12
C TYR A 18 -3.57 7.16 9.04
N THR A 19 -3.56 6.81 10.33
CA THR A 19 -4.41 7.44 11.36
C THR A 19 -4.00 8.88 11.68
N SER A 20 -2.70 9.21 11.54
CA SER A 20 -2.19 10.57 11.74
C SER A 20 -2.36 11.46 10.50
N GLY A 21 -2.74 10.89 9.36
CA GLY A 21 -2.75 11.59 8.07
C GLY A 21 -1.34 12.00 7.58
N TRP A 22 -1.29 12.80 6.53
CA TRP A 22 -0.03 13.27 5.93
C TRP A 22 0.77 14.12 6.92
N GLN A 23 2.04 13.74 7.14
CA GLN A 23 2.97 14.48 7.99
C GLN A 23 4.10 15.07 7.14
N ASP A 24 4.83 14.22 6.43
CA ASP A 24 5.78 14.56 5.37
C ASP A 24 6.12 13.28 4.60
N ALA A 25 6.85 13.37 3.48
CA ALA A 25 7.21 12.22 2.65
C ALA A 25 8.00 11.15 3.39
N ASP A 26 8.87 11.56 4.31
CA ASP A 26 9.76 10.72 5.10
C ASP A 26 9.31 10.50 6.55
N VAL A 27 8.16 11.08 6.94
CA VAL A 27 7.57 10.93 8.28
C VAL A 27 6.39 9.95 8.24
N ILE A 28 6.59 8.76 8.80
CA ILE A 28 5.62 7.64 8.80
C ILE A 28 5.39 7.15 10.24
N PRO A 29 4.51 7.81 11.03
CA PRO A 29 4.39 7.56 12.47
C PRO A 29 3.48 6.38 12.84
N ASP A 30 2.46 6.09 12.03
CA ASP A 30 1.44 5.10 12.39
C ASP A 30 1.88 3.63 12.13
N PRO A 31 1.28 2.65 12.82
CA PRO A 31 1.54 1.23 12.60
C PRO A 31 0.93 0.71 11.29
N PRO A 32 1.23 -0.53 10.90
CA PRO A 32 0.60 -1.19 9.76
C PRO A 32 -0.91 -1.32 9.95
N VAL A 33 -1.63 -1.42 8.83
CA VAL A 33 -2.98 -1.97 8.85
C VAL A 33 -2.90 -3.41 9.36
N PRO A 34 -3.79 -3.85 10.27
CA PRO A 34 -3.78 -5.22 10.78
C PRO A 34 -3.75 -6.26 9.64
N GLY A 35 -2.75 -7.15 9.67
CA GLY A 35 -2.57 -8.20 8.66
C GLY A 35 -1.81 -7.78 7.39
N ALA A 36 -1.42 -6.50 7.25
CA ALA A 36 -0.72 -6.03 6.05
C ALA A 36 0.62 -6.73 5.81
N ILE A 37 1.41 -6.98 6.87
CA ILE A 37 2.71 -7.66 6.74
C ILE A 37 2.55 -9.12 6.33
N ALA A 38 1.63 -9.85 6.97
CA ALA A 38 1.27 -11.22 6.60
C ALA A 38 0.78 -11.30 5.14
N PHE A 39 -0.06 -10.36 4.72
CA PHE A 39 -0.52 -10.25 3.34
C PHE A 39 0.62 -10.04 2.35
N LEU A 40 1.55 -9.11 2.64
CA LEU A 40 2.71 -8.85 1.78
C LEU A 40 3.60 -10.09 1.63
N ARG A 41 3.83 -10.82 2.73
CA ARG A 41 4.62 -12.07 2.74
C ARG A 41 4.00 -13.14 1.84
N GLU A 42 2.70 -13.34 1.90
CA GLU A 42 2.01 -14.27 1.00
C GLU A 42 2.00 -13.76 -0.44
N ALA A 43 1.76 -12.45 -0.63
CA ALA A 43 1.60 -11.86 -1.95
C ALA A 43 2.85 -12.01 -2.84
N VAL A 44 4.06 -11.94 -2.27
CA VAL A 44 5.30 -12.11 -3.06
C VAL A 44 5.47 -13.52 -3.65
N ASP A 45 4.77 -14.53 -3.12
CA ASP A 45 4.75 -15.88 -3.69
C ASP A 45 3.88 -15.97 -4.95
N HIS A 46 2.90 -15.08 -5.11
CA HIS A 46 1.94 -15.10 -6.22
C HIS A 46 2.15 -13.96 -7.23
N PHE A 47 2.70 -12.83 -6.79
CA PHE A 47 2.80 -11.60 -7.56
C PHE A 47 4.23 -11.04 -7.57
N ARG A 48 4.49 -10.16 -8.55
CA ARG A 48 5.48 -9.11 -8.39
C ARG A 48 4.81 -7.98 -7.62
N VAL A 49 5.14 -7.86 -6.33
CA VAL A 49 4.53 -6.86 -5.46
C VAL A 49 5.23 -5.52 -5.67
N ALA A 50 4.47 -4.50 -6.02
CA ALA A 50 4.95 -3.14 -6.21
C ALA A 50 4.24 -2.20 -5.22
N ILE A 51 5.00 -1.52 -4.36
CA ILE A 51 4.46 -0.49 -3.47
C ILE A 51 4.65 0.88 -4.14
N PHE A 52 3.54 1.52 -4.52
CA PHE A 52 3.53 2.79 -5.23
C PHE A 52 2.66 3.79 -4.49
N SER A 53 3.28 4.87 -3.99
CA SER A 53 2.64 5.88 -3.14
C SER A 53 2.92 7.29 -3.67
N SER A 54 2.14 8.27 -3.21
CA SER A 54 2.48 9.70 -3.33
C SER A 54 3.86 10.05 -2.76
N ARG A 55 4.41 9.21 -1.87
CA ARG A 55 5.78 9.31 -1.35
C ARG A 55 6.85 8.90 -2.38
N SER A 56 6.51 8.05 -3.35
CA SER A 56 7.48 7.38 -4.23
C SER A 56 8.31 8.34 -5.08
N HIS A 57 7.75 9.48 -5.50
CA HIS A 57 8.48 10.48 -6.28
C HIS A 57 9.24 11.51 -5.43
N GLN A 58 9.04 11.51 -4.11
CA GLN A 58 9.57 12.54 -3.22
C GLN A 58 10.96 12.13 -2.70
N PRO A 59 11.88 13.09 -2.54
CA PRO A 59 13.17 12.81 -1.90
C PRO A 59 12.96 12.13 -0.54
N GLY A 60 13.65 11.02 -0.30
CA GLY A 60 13.57 10.26 0.95
C GLY A 60 12.32 9.39 1.13
N GLY A 61 11.25 9.59 0.34
CA GLY A 61 9.98 8.89 0.55
C GLY A 61 10.06 7.36 0.39
N ILE A 62 10.79 6.87 -0.61
CA ILE A 62 11.01 5.42 -0.79
C ILE A 62 11.83 4.84 0.37
N GLU A 63 12.89 5.51 0.79
CA GLU A 63 13.75 5.01 1.88
C GLU A 63 12.99 4.99 3.21
N ALA A 64 12.18 6.01 3.49
CA ALA A 64 11.32 6.01 4.67
C ALA A 64 10.31 4.86 4.67
N MET A 65 9.68 4.56 3.53
CA MET A 65 8.75 3.41 3.44
C MET A 65 9.47 2.07 3.63
N LYS A 66 10.69 1.91 3.09
CA LYS A 66 11.52 0.72 3.31
C LYS A 66 11.92 0.57 4.76
N ASP A 67 12.41 1.64 5.40
CA ASP A 67 12.82 1.64 6.80
C ASP A 67 11.65 1.33 7.73
N TRP A 68 10.48 1.93 7.44
CA TRP A 68 9.25 1.63 8.15
C TRP A 68 8.86 0.16 8.00
N LEU A 69 8.86 -0.37 6.77
CA LEU A 69 8.48 -1.77 6.53
C LEU A 69 9.45 -2.73 7.20
N GLY A 70 10.76 -2.49 7.08
CA GLY A 70 11.79 -3.30 7.70
C GLY A 70 11.64 -3.39 9.23
N ARG A 71 11.32 -2.26 9.88
CA ARG A 71 11.05 -2.24 11.33
C ARG A 71 9.89 -3.16 11.71
N TRP A 72 8.75 -3.03 11.03
CA TRP A 72 7.56 -3.81 11.37
C TRP A 72 7.68 -5.28 11.00
N VAL A 73 8.37 -5.61 9.91
CA VAL A 73 8.69 -7.00 9.57
C VAL A 73 9.56 -7.65 10.65
N LEU A 74 10.57 -6.95 11.16
CA LEU A 74 11.42 -7.44 12.25
C LEU A 74 10.65 -7.60 13.58
N GLU A 75 9.68 -6.72 13.84
CA GLU A 75 8.82 -6.82 15.02
C GLU A 75 7.85 -8.01 14.95
N GLU A 76 7.33 -8.33 13.77
CA GLU A 76 6.39 -9.46 13.57
C GLU A 76 7.09 -10.82 13.42
N ASP A 77 8.15 -10.90 12.62
CA ASP A 77 8.95 -12.13 12.42
C ASP A 77 10.44 -11.78 12.22
N PRO A 78 11.25 -11.83 13.29
CA PRO A 78 12.66 -11.48 13.21
C PRO A 78 13.52 -12.52 12.46
N PHE A 79 12.97 -13.68 12.08
CA PHE A 79 13.73 -14.79 11.52
C PHE A 79 13.56 -14.96 10.00
N ASP A 80 12.46 -14.46 9.42
CA ASP A 80 12.22 -14.50 7.98
C ASP A 80 11.86 -13.12 7.40
N VAL A 81 12.90 -12.41 6.96
CA VAL A 81 12.79 -11.06 6.38
C VAL A 81 13.26 -11.00 4.92
N ALA A 82 13.78 -12.11 4.38
CA ALA A 82 14.42 -12.13 3.07
C ALA A 82 13.43 -11.81 1.94
N TRP A 83 12.16 -12.16 2.14
CA TRP A 83 11.06 -11.91 1.21
C TRP A 83 10.83 -10.42 0.92
N VAL A 84 11.19 -9.52 1.84
CA VAL A 84 11.06 -8.06 1.66
C VAL A 84 11.89 -7.57 0.47
N ASN A 85 13.00 -8.24 0.14
CA ASN A 85 13.84 -7.90 -1.01
C ASN A 85 13.13 -8.15 -2.36
N ALA A 86 12.02 -8.89 -2.38
CA ALA A 86 11.21 -9.10 -3.57
C ALA A 86 10.22 -7.96 -3.86
N ILE A 87 10.07 -6.99 -2.94
CA ILE A 87 9.18 -5.84 -3.12
C ILE A 87 9.83 -4.81 -4.06
N GLU A 88 9.05 -4.39 -5.05
CA GLU A 88 9.42 -3.36 -6.01
C GLU A 88 8.93 -1.97 -5.53
N TRP A 89 9.73 -0.93 -5.79
CA TRP A 89 9.47 0.44 -5.35
C TRP A 89 9.45 1.39 -6.57
N PRO A 90 8.41 1.31 -7.42
CA PRO A 90 8.35 2.13 -8.62
C PRO A 90 8.17 3.62 -8.30
N THR A 91 8.70 4.49 -9.17
CA THR A 91 8.49 5.95 -9.17
C THR A 91 7.43 6.40 -10.17
N GLU A 92 6.93 5.47 -10.99
CA GLU A 92 5.93 5.69 -12.03
C GLU A 92 4.85 4.60 -11.95
N LYS A 93 3.67 4.86 -12.53
CA LYS A 93 2.54 3.91 -12.48
C LYS A 93 2.94 2.56 -13.12
N PRO A 94 2.95 1.45 -12.36
CA PRO A 94 3.27 0.15 -12.92
C PRO A 94 2.10 -0.38 -13.79
N PRO A 95 2.38 -1.21 -14.82
CA PRO A 95 1.35 -1.90 -15.59
C PRO A 95 0.79 -3.10 -14.80
N ALA A 96 0.11 -2.80 -13.69
CA ALA A 96 -0.39 -3.78 -12.74
C ALA A 96 -1.54 -4.62 -13.32
N LEU A 97 -1.62 -5.88 -12.91
CA LEU A 97 -2.84 -6.69 -13.11
C LEU A 97 -3.97 -6.12 -12.26
N VAL A 98 -3.66 -5.75 -11.02
CA VAL A 98 -4.61 -5.17 -10.08
C VAL A 98 -3.89 -4.21 -9.12
N THR A 99 -4.61 -3.18 -8.69
CA THR A 99 -4.17 -2.22 -7.69
C THR A 99 -5.10 -2.26 -6.48
N ILE A 100 -4.55 -2.25 -5.26
CA ILE A 100 -5.30 -2.01 -4.02
C ILE A 100 -4.92 -0.63 -3.49
N ASP A 101 -5.92 0.23 -3.32
CA ASP A 101 -5.78 1.66 -2.97
C ASP A 101 -7.01 2.09 -2.16
N ASP A 102 -6.81 2.80 -1.05
CA ASP A 102 -7.89 3.17 -0.12
C ASP A 102 -8.82 4.26 -0.69
N ARG A 103 -8.40 4.92 -1.78
CA ARG A 103 -9.07 6.04 -2.44
C ARG A 103 -9.40 5.78 -3.91
N ALA A 104 -9.29 4.54 -4.37
CA ALA A 104 -9.69 4.15 -5.72
C ALA A 104 -11.11 3.57 -5.76
N LEU A 105 -11.89 4.00 -6.76
CA LEU A 105 -13.09 3.31 -7.19
C LEU A 105 -12.76 2.41 -8.38
N THR A 106 -13.23 1.16 -8.36
CA THR A 106 -13.16 0.31 -9.54
C THR A 106 -14.14 0.84 -10.58
N PHE A 107 -13.64 1.16 -11.78
CA PHE A 107 -14.50 1.51 -12.90
C PHE A 107 -15.04 0.21 -13.53
N ASP A 108 -16.36 0.02 -13.47
CA ASP A 108 -17.05 -1.17 -13.96
C ASP A 108 -17.72 -0.95 -15.33
N GLY A 109 -17.43 0.17 -15.99
CA GLY A 109 -18.10 0.62 -17.21
C GLY A 109 -19.16 1.69 -16.97
N THR A 110 -19.48 2.00 -15.71
CA THR A 110 -20.45 3.03 -15.33
C THR A 110 -19.76 4.21 -14.63
N TRP A 111 -20.14 5.43 -15.02
CA TRP A 111 -19.61 6.64 -14.40
C TRP A 111 -20.37 6.98 -13.12
N PRO A 112 -19.69 7.13 -11.96
CA PRO A 112 -20.34 7.60 -10.74
C PRO A 112 -20.76 9.07 -10.88
N SER A 113 -21.79 9.47 -10.13
CA SER A 113 -22.18 10.88 -10.06
C SER A 113 -21.12 11.70 -9.31
N MET A 114 -21.10 13.01 -9.55
CA MET A 114 -20.17 13.92 -8.87
C MET A 114 -20.41 13.96 -7.35
N ASP A 115 -21.65 13.73 -6.90
CA ASP A 115 -21.96 13.66 -5.48
C ASP A 115 -21.37 12.41 -4.84
N VAL A 116 -21.46 11.25 -5.51
CA VAL A 116 -20.78 10.01 -5.06
C VAL A 116 -19.27 10.22 -4.95
N LEU A 117 -18.66 10.89 -5.94
CA LEU A 117 -17.22 11.20 -5.90
C LEU A 117 -16.86 12.16 -4.77
N ARG A 118 -17.66 13.20 -4.54
CA ARG A 118 -17.42 14.22 -3.50
C ARG A 118 -17.60 13.66 -2.09
N ASP A 119 -18.55 12.74 -1.91
CA ASP A 119 -18.89 12.14 -0.62
C ASP A 119 -18.08 10.87 -0.32
N PHE A 120 -17.16 10.48 -1.20
CA PHE A 120 -16.31 9.31 -1.01
C PHE A 120 -15.53 9.42 0.31
N LYS A 121 -15.53 8.31 1.06
CA LYS A 121 -14.76 8.16 2.29
C LYS A 121 -13.94 6.88 2.23
N PRO A 122 -12.63 6.93 2.49
CA PRO A 122 -11.82 5.73 2.64
C PRO A 122 -12.34 4.91 3.84
N TRP A 123 -12.01 3.63 3.85
CA TRP A 123 -12.53 2.67 4.84
C TRP A 123 -12.21 3.07 6.28
N ASN A 124 -11.11 3.78 6.51
CA ASN A 124 -10.64 4.23 7.82
C ASN A 124 -11.23 5.58 8.29
N ARG A 125 -12.18 6.19 7.55
CA ARG A 125 -12.80 7.49 7.91
C ARG A 125 -14.33 7.49 8.00
N GLY A 126 -14.96 6.32 8.17
CA GLY A 126 -16.40 6.19 8.42
C GLY A 126 -16.66 5.39 9.70
N GLY A 127 -17.48 5.93 10.61
CA GLY A 127 -17.99 5.17 11.75
C GLY A 127 -18.75 3.92 11.28
N GLU A 128 -18.54 2.81 12.02
CA GLU A 128 -19.19 1.49 11.92
C GLU A 128 -19.70 1.08 10.53
N ARG A 129 -18.88 0.30 9.81
CA ARG A 129 -19.46 -0.69 8.88
C ARG A 129 -19.86 -1.89 9.75
N GLY A 130 -21.16 -2.02 10.03
CA GLY A 130 -21.74 -3.18 10.71
C GLY A 130 -21.59 -4.47 9.92
#